data_AF-A0A2K1ZFX4-F1
#
_entry.id   AF-A0A2K1ZFX4-F1
#
_cell.length_a   1.000
_cell.length_b   1.000
_cell.length_c   1.000
_cell.angle_alpha   90.00
_cell.angle_beta   90.00
_cell.angle_gamma   90.00
#
_symmetry.space_group_name_H-M   'P 1'
#
loop_
_entity.id
_entity.type
_entity.pdbx_description
1 polymer ?
#
loop_
_entity_poly.entity_id
_entity_poly.type
_entity_poly.pdbx_seq_one_letter_code
_entity_poly.pdbx_strand_id
1 'polypeptide(L)'
;MEEDSESAVGLGGEVVEIDDGLHEEQMNTENKEHNLNNHDPGHNRKPTKLFSKSLSRTDIEVRLSAPTRCLRFFPELEGKSAIESQAIDALGKQWSFKLSVGRGGIHHKPVITGQWP
;
A
#
# COMPACT_ATOMS: atom_id res chain seq x y z
N MET A 1 10.59 57.10 45.39
CA MET A 1 9.99 55.80 45.07
C MET A 1 11.16 54.86 44.84
N GLU A 2 11.79 54.37 45.92
CA GLU A 2 11.34 53.22 46.74
C GLU A 2 11.41 51.96 45.84
N GLU A 3 12.50 51.18 45.83
CA GLU A 3 12.94 50.20 46.84
C GLU A 3 11.82 49.26 47.32
N ASP A 4 11.88 47.99 46.88
CA ASP A 4 11.87 46.77 47.71
C ASP A 4 11.52 45.53 46.85
N SER A 5 12.42 44.56 46.68
CA SER A 5 12.81 43.47 47.62
C SER A 5 11.84 42.28 47.52
N GLU A 6 12.29 41.17 46.91
CA GLU A 6 12.64 39.90 47.58
C GLU A 6 11.48 38.88 47.50
N SER A 7 11.65 37.72 46.86
CA SER A 7 12.25 36.48 47.40
C SER A 7 11.14 35.43 47.58
N ALA A 8 11.34 34.24 46.99
CA ALA A 8 10.98 32.99 47.65
C ALA A 8 11.62 31.82 46.90
N VAL A 9 12.68 31.32 47.54
CA VAL A 9 13.24 29.98 47.40
C VAL A 9 12.17 28.89 47.44
N GLY A 10 12.28 27.93 46.53
CA GLY A 10 11.52 26.67 46.54
C GLY A 10 12.48 25.50 46.34
N LEU A 11 12.98 24.99 47.47
CA LEU A 11 13.77 23.76 47.60
C LEU A 11 12.89 22.53 47.33
N GLY A 12 13.48 21.47 46.76
CA GLY A 12 13.03 20.10 47.06
C GLY A 12 13.03 19.14 45.89
N GLY A 13 13.91 18.12 45.95
CA GLY A 13 13.65 16.81 45.35
C GLY A 13 14.72 16.25 44.43
N GLU A 14 15.85 15.84 44.99
CA GLU A 14 16.69 14.73 44.48
C GLU A 14 16.02 13.41 44.88
N VAL A 15 15.86 12.44 43.96
CA VAL A 15 16.07 10.99 44.16
C VAL A 15 15.91 10.25 42.83
N VAL A 16 17.00 9.73 42.25
CA VAL A 16 17.54 8.35 42.35
C VAL A 16 17.07 7.43 41.20
N GLU A 17 18.08 6.99 40.44
CA GLU A 17 18.06 5.94 39.43
C GLU A 17 17.51 4.62 39.98
N ILE A 18 16.78 3.87 39.14
CA ILE A 18 16.83 2.40 39.19
C ILE A 18 16.87 1.90 37.74
N ASP A 19 18.08 1.57 37.31
CA ASP A 19 18.36 0.64 36.22
C ASP A 19 18.28 -0.76 36.84
N ASP A 20 17.30 -1.57 36.44
CA ASP A 20 17.20 -2.98 36.85
C ASP A 20 16.72 -3.83 35.66
N GLY A 21 17.66 -4.51 35.01
CA GLY A 21 17.56 -5.96 34.85
C GLY A 21 16.80 -6.52 33.64
N LEU A 22 17.58 -6.99 32.66
CA LEU A 22 17.25 -7.93 31.58
C LEU A 22 16.47 -9.19 32.04
N HIS A 23 15.42 -9.60 31.31
CA HIS A 23 15.40 -10.89 30.58
C HIS A 23 14.15 -11.06 29.70
N GLU A 24 14.42 -11.34 28.42
CA GLU A 24 13.80 -12.37 27.57
C GLU A 24 12.32 -12.73 27.77
N GLU A 25 11.48 -12.35 26.79
CA GLU A 25 10.53 -13.32 26.23
C GLU A 25 10.37 -13.07 24.73
N GLN A 26 10.98 -13.97 23.95
CA GLN A 26 10.77 -14.09 22.51
C GLN A 26 9.37 -14.65 22.28
N MET A 27 8.42 -13.81 21.90
CA MET A 27 7.15 -14.28 21.36
C MET A 27 7.29 -14.56 19.86
N ASN A 28 7.68 -15.80 19.57
CA ASN A 28 7.58 -16.40 18.25
C ASN A 28 6.09 -16.52 17.87
N THR A 29 5.61 -15.63 17.00
CA THR A 29 4.43 -15.92 16.19
C THR A 29 4.84 -15.97 14.72
N GLU A 30 5.16 -17.19 14.33
CA GLU A 30 5.41 -17.64 12.96
C GLU A 30 4.19 -17.35 12.08
N ASN A 31 4.14 -16.15 11.50
CA ASN A 31 3.28 -15.90 10.36
C ASN A 31 4.03 -16.34 9.11
N LYS A 32 3.84 -17.62 8.79
CA LYS A 32 4.32 -18.32 7.59
C LYS A 32 4.08 -17.50 6.33
N GLU A 33 5.09 -16.76 5.90
CA GLU A 33 5.18 -16.18 4.58
C GLU A 33 5.05 -17.33 3.58
N HIS A 34 3.93 -17.37 2.86
CA HIS A 34 3.67 -18.35 1.82
C HIS A 34 4.63 -18.02 0.67
N ASN A 35 5.69 -18.81 0.67
CA ASN A 35 6.84 -18.81 -0.21
C ASN A 35 6.40 -19.03 -1.67
N LEU A 36 6.07 -17.95 -2.39
CA LEU A 36 5.94 -17.94 -3.85
C LEU A 36 7.34 -17.94 -4.49
N ASN A 37 8.13 -18.98 -4.25
CA ASN A 37 9.43 -19.16 -4.88
C ASN A 37 9.40 -20.41 -5.76
N ASN A 38 9.01 -20.21 -7.02
CA ASN A 38 9.49 -21.05 -8.11
C ASN A 38 10.59 -20.29 -8.85
N HIS A 39 11.76 -20.90 -8.81
CA HIS A 39 13.08 -20.53 -9.30
C HIS A 39 13.12 -19.78 -10.66
N ASP A 40 13.54 -18.51 -10.63
CA ASP A 40 14.20 -17.80 -11.73
C ASP A 40 15.39 -17.00 -11.14
N PRO A 41 16.66 -17.31 -11.48
CA PRO A 41 17.82 -16.69 -10.85
C PRO A 41 18.13 -15.37 -11.54
N GLY A 42 17.35 -14.33 -11.23
CA GLY A 42 17.62 -13.02 -11.80
C GLY A 42 16.67 -11.97 -11.28
N HIS A 43 17.11 -11.25 -10.26
CA HIS A 43 16.52 -10.05 -9.65
C HIS A 43 15.59 -10.31 -8.45
N ASN A 44 16.15 -10.01 -7.27
CA ASN A 44 15.45 -9.62 -6.04
C ASN A 44 14.55 -8.39 -6.31
N ARG A 45 13.46 -8.58 -7.05
CA ARG A 45 12.49 -7.52 -7.35
C ARG A 45 11.49 -7.49 -6.22
N LYS A 46 11.70 -6.54 -5.30
CA LYS A 46 10.66 -6.14 -4.35
C LYS A 46 9.36 -5.86 -5.12
N PRO A 47 8.19 -6.28 -4.60
CA PRO A 47 6.91 -6.00 -5.24
C PRO A 47 6.74 -4.51 -5.53
N THR A 48 6.44 -4.17 -6.78
CA THR A 48 6.22 -2.77 -7.18
C THR A 48 4.73 -2.46 -7.13
N LYS A 49 4.34 -1.48 -6.31
CA LYS A 49 2.96 -0.99 -6.26
C LYS A 49 2.61 -0.23 -7.53
N LEU A 50 1.65 -0.73 -8.30
CA LEU A 50 1.18 -0.09 -9.54
C LEU A 50 0.32 1.14 -9.26
N PHE A 51 -0.71 0.99 -8.44
CA PHE A 51 -1.58 2.08 -7.99
C PHE A 51 -2.37 1.69 -6.73
N SER A 52 -3.08 2.66 -6.17
CA SER A 52 -4.12 2.47 -5.15
C SER A 52 -5.23 3.47 -5.45
N LYS A 53 -6.48 3.07 -5.17
CA LYS A 53 -7.69 3.84 -5.45
C LYS A 53 -8.74 3.49 -4.40
N SER A 54 -9.50 4.49 -3.96
CA SER A 54 -10.75 4.29 -3.23
C SER A 54 -11.88 4.01 -4.22
N LEU A 55 -12.67 2.96 -3.97
CA LEU A 55 -13.76 2.56 -4.86
C LEU A 55 -14.95 3.51 -4.70
N SER A 56 -15.48 3.98 -5.83
CA SER A 56 -16.75 4.71 -5.89
C SER A 56 -17.93 3.75 -6.06
N ARG A 57 -19.15 4.25 -5.86
CA ARG A 57 -20.37 3.49 -6.15
C ARG A 57 -20.39 2.93 -7.58
N THR A 58 -19.99 3.73 -8.57
CA THR A 58 -19.90 3.30 -9.97
C THR A 58 -18.86 2.21 -10.17
N ASP A 59 -17.75 2.24 -9.41
CA ASP A 59 -16.76 1.17 -9.50
C ASP A 59 -17.35 -0.16 -9.04
N ILE A 60 -18.21 -0.16 -8.04
CA ILE A 60 -18.82 -1.37 -7.47
C ILE A 60 -20.01 -1.85 -8.30
N GLU A 61 -20.87 -0.94 -8.77
CA GLU A 61 -22.14 -1.30 -9.42
C GLU A 61 -22.05 -1.44 -10.94
N VAL A 62 -20.99 -0.91 -11.57
CA VAL A 62 -20.91 -0.84 -13.05
C VAL A 62 -19.60 -1.40 -13.59
N ARG A 63 -18.46 -0.82 -13.18
CA ARG A 63 -17.12 -1.23 -13.64
C ARG A 63 -16.03 -0.45 -12.91
N LEU A 64 -14.90 -1.11 -12.64
CA LEU A 64 -13.73 -0.46 -12.05
C LEU A 64 -13.03 0.47 -13.05
N SER A 65 -13.04 1.76 -12.79
CA SER A 65 -12.18 2.72 -13.52
C SER A 65 -10.79 2.78 -12.89
N ALA A 66 -9.75 2.53 -13.67
CA ALA A 66 -8.38 2.61 -13.18
C ALA A 66 -7.79 4.04 -13.36
N PRO A 67 -6.81 4.45 -12.54
CA PRO A 67 -6.09 5.70 -12.77
C PRO A 67 -5.33 5.65 -14.10
N THR A 68 -5.46 6.64 -14.98
CA THR A 68 -4.78 6.66 -16.31
C THR A 68 -3.27 6.44 -16.22
N ARG A 69 -2.61 6.89 -15.15
CA ARG A 69 -1.18 6.67 -14.90
C ARG A 69 -0.78 5.19 -14.80
N CYS A 70 -1.71 4.26 -14.57
CA CYS A 70 -1.40 2.83 -14.51
C CYS A 70 -1.03 2.28 -15.90
N LEU A 71 -1.43 2.94 -16.99
CA LEU A 71 -1.19 2.47 -18.35
C LEU A 71 0.28 2.30 -18.71
N ARG A 72 1.18 3.07 -18.07
CA ARG A 72 2.64 2.94 -18.26
C ARG A 72 3.19 1.57 -17.87
N PHE A 73 2.43 0.79 -17.11
CA PHE A 73 2.80 -0.56 -16.68
C PHE A 73 2.24 -1.65 -17.60
N PHE A 74 1.48 -1.28 -18.64
CA PHE A 74 0.86 -2.19 -19.60
C PHE A 74 1.27 -1.80 -21.03
N PRO A 75 2.55 -1.97 -21.41
CA PRO A 75 3.03 -1.64 -22.74
C PRO A 75 2.31 -2.44 -23.84
N GLU A 76 1.75 -3.61 -23.51
CA GLU A 76 1.00 -4.44 -24.46
C GLU A 76 -0.29 -3.78 -24.97
N LEU A 77 -0.76 -2.73 -24.28
CA LEU A 77 -1.93 -1.95 -24.65
C LEU A 77 -1.61 -0.87 -25.69
N GLU A 78 -0.33 -0.57 -25.95
CA GLU A 78 0.05 0.40 -26.98
C GLU A 78 -0.45 -0.05 -28.36
N GLY A 79 -1.20 0.81 -29.05
CA GLY A 79 -1.86 0.48 -30.32
C GLY A 79 -3.08 -0.44 -30.21
N LYS A 80 -3.46 -0.89 -29.00
CA LYS A 80 -4.64 -1.73 -28.76
C LYS A 80 -5.68 -0.99 -27.93
N SER A 81 -6.94 -1.39 -28.09
CA SER A 81 -8.04 -0.86 -27.26
C SER A 81 -8.26 -1.63 -25.96
N ALA A 82 -7.78 -2.87 -25.88
CA ALA A 82 -7.87 -3.68 -24.68
C ALA A 82 -6.81 -4.79 -24.67
N ILE A 83 -6.49 -5.25 -23.47
CA ILE A 83 -5.72 -6.47 -23.22
C ILE A 83 -6.46 -7.35 -22.21
N GLU A 84 -6.27 -8.65 -22.32
CA GLU A 84 -6.63 -9.61 -21.27
C GLU A 84 -5.42 -9.82 -20.37
N SER A 85 -5.66 -9.93 -19.06
CA SER A 85 -4.62 -10.03 -18.06
C SER A 85 -5.08 -10.87 -16.88
N GLN A 86 -4.10 -11.41 -16.16
CA GLN A 86 -4.32 -12.21 -14.98
C GLN A 86 -3.64 -11.54 -13.78
N ALA A 87 -4.29 -11.60 -12.63
CA ALA A 87 -3.72 -11.20 -11.34
C ALA A 87 -3.97 -12.29 -10.31
N ILE A 88 -3.06 -12.40 -9.35
CA ILE A 88 -3.21 -13.27 -8.19
C ILE A 88 -3.42 -12.36 -6.99
N ASP A 89 -4.48 -12.61 -6.22
CA ASP A 89 -4.73 -11.86 -5.00
C ASP A 89 -3.92 -12.38 -3.81
N ALA A 90 -4.07 -11.72 -2.66
CA ALA A 90 -3.35 -12.10 -1.43
C ALA A 90 -3.74 -13.49 -0.88
N LEU A 91 -4.85 -14.08 -1.34
CA LEU A 91 -5.31 -15.41 -0.97
C LEU A 91 -4.87 -16.47 -1.99
N GLY A 92 -4.10 -16.09 -3.02
CA GLY A 92 -3.67 -16.99 -4.08
C GLY A 92 -4.74 -17.27 -5.14
N LYS A 93 -5.89 -16.58 -5.11
CA LYS A 93 -6.92 -16.75 -6.13
C LYS A 93 -6.51 -15.99 -7.39
N GLN A 94 -6.58 -16.68 -8.52
CA GLN A 94 -6.35 -16.11 -9.84
C GLN A 94 -7.61 -15.41 -10.37
N TRP A 95 -7.42 -14.20 -10.87
CA TRP A 95 -8.45 -13.36 -11.46
C TRP A 95 -8.09 -13.08 -12.92
N SER A 96 -9.03 -13.34 -13.82
CA SER A 96 -8.94 -12.97 -15.22
C SER A 96 -9.75 -11.70 -15.46
N PHE A 97 -9.09 -10.66 -15.95
CA PHE A 97 -9.73 -9.39 -16.23
C PHE A 97 -9.30 -8.81 -17.57
N LYS A 98 -10.12 -7.91 -18.09
CA LYS A 98 -9.86 -7.16 -19.30
C LYS A 98 -9.60 -5.70 -18.93
N LEU A 99 -8.42 -5.20 -19.29
CA LEU A 99 -8.09 -3.79 -19.20
C LEU A 99 -8.37 -3.13 -20.55
N SER A 100 -9.30 -2.17 -20.58
CA SER A 100 -9.69 -1.46 -21.81
C SER A 100 -9.45 0.04 -21.67
N VAL A 101 -9.07 0.70 -22.76
CA VAL A 101 -9.01 2.16 -22.84
C VAL A 101 -10.06 2.61 -23.84
N GLY A 102 -10.94 3.52 -23.41
CA GLY A 102 -12.02 4.03 -24.25
C GLY A 102 -11.50 4.70 -25.52
N ARG A 103 -12.10 4.35 -26.67
CA ARG A 103 -11.97 5.07 -27.94
C ARG A 103 -13.02 6.18 -28.00
N GLY A 104 -12.85 7.26 -27.23
CA GLY A 104 -13.79 8.39 -27.30
C GLY A 104 -13.68 9.34 -26.13
N GLY A 105 -13.46 10.62 -26.44
CA GLY A 105 -13.38 11.72 -25.48
C GLY A 105 -11.94 12.12 -25.11
N ILE A 106 -11.79 13.33 -24.57
CA ILE A 106 -10.51 13.94 -24.14
C ILE A 106 -9.83 13.13 -23.01
N HIS A 107 -10.56 12.23 -22.36
CA HIS A 107 -10.09 11.47 -21.21
C HIS A 107 -10.14 9.97 -21.47
N HIS A 108 -8.99 9.42 -21.86
CA HIS A 108 -8.73 7.98 -21.97
C HIS A 108 -8.66 7.34 -20.58
N LYS A 109 -9.81 7.23 -19.90
CA LYS A 109 -9.88 6.53 -18.61
C LYS A 109 -9.83 5.02 -18.86
N PRO A 110 -8.82 4.31 -18.32
CA PRO A 110 -8.80 2.88 -18.38
C PRO A 110 -9.89 2.28 -17.50
N VAL A 111 -10.41 1.14 -17.93
CA VAL A 111 -11.46 0.40 -17.25
C VAL A 111 -11.05 -1.06 -17.15
N ILE A 112 -11.27 -1.64 -15.98
CA ILE A 112 -11.14 -3.07 -15.70
C ILE A 112 -12.54 -3.68 -15.72
N THR A 113 -12.72 -4.71 -16.54
CA THR A 113 -13.97 -5.49 -16.67
C THR A 113 -13.64 -7.00 -16.64
N GLY A 114 -14.65 -7.86 -16.71
CA GLY A 114 -14.46 -9.32 -16.73
C GLY A 114 -14.97 -9.92 -15.44
N GLN A 115 -14.08 -10.47 -14.62
CA GLN A 115 -14.43 -10.99 -13.29
C GLN A 115 -14.58 -9.91 -12.21
N TRP A 116 -14.47 -8.64 -12.59
CA TRP A 116 -14.92 -7.55 -11.74
C TRP A 116 -16.46 -7.57 -11.68
N PRO A 117 -17.08 -7.55 -10.49
CA PRO A 117 -18.54 -7.68 -10.32
C PRO A 117 -19.32 -6.49 -10.89
#